data_AF-A0A1Q3C660-F1
#
_entry.id   AF-A0A1Q3C660-F1
#
_cell.length_a   1.000
_cell.length_b   1.000
_cell.length_c   1.000
_cell.angle_alpha   90.00
_cell.angle_beta   90.00
_cell.angle_gamma   90.00
#
_symmetry.space_group_name_H-M   'P 1'
#
loop_
_entity.id
_entity.type
_entity.pdbx_description
1 polymer ?
#
loop_
_entity_poly.entity_id
_entity_poly.type
_entity_poly.pdbx_seq_one_letter_code
_entity_poly.pdbx_strand_id
1 'polypeptide(L)'
;YANFGFSTSVTLSTSANGKPIMMNYATLAPILDIPCDGTRSWSNRNWIEEDNFSKEECVHSLFGEHAQLVDKMYSRHVTLDYRFLHRVVVTHVLPKSGGFDEVTHMEAYTMFHIITGRRINIPLLILNHM
;
A
#
# COMPACT_ATOMS: atom_id res chain seq x y z
N TYR A 1 -12.22 18.86 28.23
CA TYR A 1 -12.37 18.90 26.76
C TYR A 1 -11.07 19.40 26.17
N ALA A 2 -10.33 18.55 25.46
CA ALA A 2 -9.10 18.96 24.76
C ALA A 2 -9.46 19.31 23.32
N ASN A 3 -9.32 20.58 22.96
CA ASN A 3 -9.48 21.05 21.59
C ASN A 3 -8.17 20.80 20.84
N PHE A 4 -8.16 19.81 19.95
CA PHE A 4 -7.08 19.66 18.98
C PHE A 4 -7.38 20.53 17.77
N GLY A 5 -6.62 21.61 17.59
CA GLY A 5 -6.60 22.39 16.36
C GLY A 5 -5.58 21.80 15.40
N PHE A 6 -5.98 21.56 14.14
CA PHE A 6 -5.05 21.14 13.09
C PHE A 6 -4.35 22.37 12.51
N SER A 7 -3.01 22.39 12.58
CA SER A 7 -2.16 23.36 11.89
C SER A 7 -1.56 22.68 10.67
N THR A 8 -1.75 23.27 9.49
CA THR A 8 -1.19 22.79 8.21
C THR A 8 0.25 23.28 7.96
N SER A 9 0.88 23.95 8.93
CA SER A 9 2.22 24.53 8.77
C SER A 9 3.21 24.07 9.85
N VAL A 10 3.19 22.79 10.20
CA VAL A 10 4.20 22.21 11.09
C VAL A 10 5.12 21.32 10.27
N THR A 11 6.37 21.74 10.09
CA THR A 11 7.42 20.89 9.54
C THR A 11 7.91 19.97 10.66
N LEU A 12 7.51 18.70 10.63
CA LEU A 12 8.07 17.67 11.49
C LEU A 12 9.46 17.31 10.97
N SER A 13 10.49 17.46 11.80
CA SER A 13 11.84 17.00 11.51
C SER A 13 12.39 16.22 12.69
N THR A 14 13.01 15.07 12.40
CA THR A 14 13.75 14.28 13.39
C THR A 14 15.22 14.63 13.26
N SER A 15 15.93 14.86 14.35
CA SER A 15 17.37 15.10 14.32
C SER A 15 18.09 14.38 15.47
N ALA A 16 19.33 13.94 15.23
CA ALA A 16 20.23 13.43 16.25
C ALA A 16 21.49 14.29 16.27
N ASN A 17 21.83 14.86 17.43
CA ASN A 17 22.94 15.81 17.59
C ASN A 17 22.89 16.98 16.59
N GLY A 18 21.70 17.53 16.32
CA GLY A 18 21.50 18.65 15.40
C GLY A 18 21.63 18.31 13.91
N LYS A 19 21.85 17.02 13.56
CA LYS A 19 21.82 16.55 12.17
C LYS A 19 20.43 16.01 11.84
N PRO A 20 19.77 16.48 10.77
CA PRO A 20 18.46 15.96 10.37
C PRO A 20 18.58 14.49 9.96
N ILE A 21 17.69 13.67 10.52
CA ILE A 21 17.50 12.27 10.15
C ILE A 21 16.44 12.26 9.07
N MET A 22 16.87 12.11 7.81
CA MET A 22 15.97 11.97 6.68
C MET A 22 15.56 10.50 6.52
N MET A 23 14.35 10.19 6.95
CA MET A 23 13.74 8.89 6.69
C MET A 23 13.11 8.90 5.30
N ASN A 24 13.63 8.06 4.41
CA ASN A 24 13.11 7.87 3.06
C ASN A 24 13.11 6.37 2.74
N TYR A 25 12.55 5.98 1.60
CA TYR A 25 12.36 4.57 1.28
C TYR A 25 13.70 3.84 1.11
N ALA A 26 14.74 4.54 0.66
CA ALA A 26 16.09 3.99 0.55
C ALA A 26 16.79 3.81 1.90
N THR A 27 16.45 4.60 2.92
CA THR A 27 16.96 4.42 4.30
C THR A 27 16.11 3.45 5.12
N LEU A 28 14.82 3.30 4.79
CA LEU A 28 13.92 2.34 5.43
C LEU A 28 14.23 0.90 4.99
N ALA A 29 14.48 0.68 3.70
CA ALA A 29 14.74 -0.65 3.14
C ALA A 29 15.81 -1.47 3.89
N PRO A 30 17.04 -0.94 4.14
CA PRO A 30 18.06 -1.67 4.88
C PRO A 30 17.72 -1.88 6.36
N ILE A 31 16.87 -1.06 6.96
CA ILE A 31 16.42 -1.23 8.36
C ILE A 31 15.47 -2.42 8.46
N LEU A 32 14.59 -2.58 7.47
CA LEU A 32 13.63 -3.68 7.41
C LEU A 32 14.22 -4.97 6.79
N ASP A 33 15.46 -4.92 6.30
CA ASP A 33 16.11 -5.98 5.53
C ASP A 33 15.27 -6.45 4.34
N ILE A 34 14.69 -5.48 3.59
CA ILE A 34 13.88 -5.76 2.40
C ILE A 34 14.41 -5.03 1.15
N PRO A 35 14.18 -5.58 -0.07
CA PRO A 35 14.56 -4.92 -1.31
C PRO A 35 13.91 -3.55 -1.50
N CYS A 36 14.68 -2.63 -2.09
CA CYS A 36 14.26 -1.27 -2.44
C CYS A 36 14.09 -1.10 -3.96
N ASP A 37 13.46 -2.06 -4.63
CA ASP A 37 13.37 -2.12 -6.09
C ASP A 37 11.93 -2.38 -6.56
N GLY A 38 11.76 -2.55 -7.88
CA GLY A 38 10.45 -2.70 -8.50
C GLY A 38 9.75 -1.37 -8.78
N THR A 39 8.45 -1.47 -9.08
CA THR A 39 7.61 -0.30 -9.34
C THR A 39 7.54 0.63 -8.12
N ARG A 40 7.52 1.93 -8.40
CA ARG A 40 7.41 3.03 -7.44
C ARG A 40 6.07 3.75 -7.53
N SER A 41 5.11 3.17 -8.26
CA SER A 41 3.81 3.80 -8.44
C SER A 41 2.98 3.81 -7.17
N TRP A 42 2.29 4.94 -6.98
CA TRP A 42 1.48 5.21 -5.80
C TRP A 42 0.28 6.09 -6.17
N SER A 43 -0.88 5.78 -5.62
CA SER A 43 -2.09 6.61 -5.76
C SER A 43 -2.97 6.44 -4.53
N ASN A 44 -3.56 7.53 -4.04
CA ASN A 44 -4.44 7.46 -2.87
C ASN A 44 -5.89 7.03 -3.24
N ARG A 45 -6.34 7.32 -4.46
CA ARG A 45 -7.77 7.17 -4.83
C ARG A 45 -7.99 6.37 -6.09
N ASN A 46 -7.18 6.62 -7.10
CA ASN A 46 -7.34 6.02 -8.41
C ASN A 46 -6.48 4.77 -8.54
N TRP A 47 -6.79 3.94 -9.52
CA TRP A 47 -5.88 2.90 -9.95
C TRP A 47 -4.54 3.47 -10.43
N ILE A 48 -3.49 2.68 -10.30
CA ILE A 48 -2.20 2.95 -10.95
C ILE A 48 -2.35 2.86 -12.47
N GLU A 49 -1.68 3.75 -13.17
CA GLU A 49 -1.57 3.76 -14.63
C GLU A 49 -0.10 3.56 -14.99
N GLU A 50 0.23 2.33 -15.38
CA GLU A 50 1.57 1.91 -15.80
C GLU A 50 1.46 0.93 -16.97
N ASP A 51 2.42 0.99 -17.90
CA ASP A 51 2.41 0.18 -19.12
C ASP A 51 2.33 -1.34 -18.86
N ASN A 52 2.85 -1.78 -17.71
CA ASN A 52 2.92 -3.20 -17.34
C ASN A 52 1.86 -3.60 -16.29
N PHE A 53 0.78 -2.82 -16.14
CA PHE A 53 -0.28 -3.09 -15.18
C PHE A 53 -1.67 -3.00 -15.81
N SER A 54 -2.44 -4.10 -15.75
CA SER A 54 -3.87 -4.12 -16.10
C SER A 54 -4.72 -4.25 -14.84
N LYS A 55 -5.68 -3.32 -14.71
CA LYS A 55 -6.66 -3.28 -13.60
C LYS A 55 -7.57 -4.51 -13.68
N GLU A 56 -7.92 -4.91 -14.90
CA GLU A 56 -8.77 -6.05 -15.22
C GLU A 56 -8.07 -7.38 -14.87
N GLU A 57 -6.81 -7.56 -15.30
CA GLU A 57 -6.01 -8.73 -14.94
C GLU A 57 -5.88 -8.87 -13.41
N CYS A 58 -5.63 -7.74 -12.73
CA CYS A 58 -5.55 -7.68 -11.28
C CYS A 58 -6.86 -8.11 -10.59
N VAL A 59 -7.99 -7.55 -11.03
CA VAL A 59 -9.31 -7.90 -10.46
C VAL A 59 -9.65 -9.35 -10.75
N HIS A 60 -9.41 -9.84 -11.95
CA HIS A 60 -9.69 -11.24 -12.30
C HIS A 60 -8.82 -12.22 -11.52
N SER A 61 -7.55 -11.90 -11.30
CA SER A 61 -6.64 -12.72 -10.50
C SER A 61 -7.09 -12.83 -9.04
N LEU A 62 -7.59 -11.74 -8.45
CA LEU A 62 -7.97 -11.69 -7.04
C LEU A 62 -9.40 -12.17 -6.75
N PHE A 63 -10.34 -11.86 -7.63
CA PHE A 63 -11.79 -12.04 -7.41
C PHE A 63 -12.43 -13.04 -8.38
N GLY A 64 -11.68 -13.56 -9.35
CA GLY A 64 -12.13 -14.56 -10.34
C GLY A 64 -12.33 -13.98 -11.75
N GLU A 65 -12.26 -14.85 -12.77
CA GLU A 65 -12.26 -14.50 -14.21
C GLU A 65 -13.48 -13.70 -14.70
N HIS A 66 -14.57 -13.66 -13.93
CA HIS A 66 -15.79 -12.94 -14.28
C HIS A 66 -16.08 -11.75 -13.35
N ALA A 67 -15.15 -11.42 -12.46
CA ALA A 67 -15.29 -10.26 -11.59
C ALA A 67 -15.30 -8.96 -12.39
N GLN A 68 -16.24 -8.07 -12.08
CA GLN A 68 -16.34 -6.77 -12.72
C GLN A 68 -15.42 -5.76 -12.03
N LEU A 69 -14.86 -4.84 -12.81
CA LEU A 69 -14.17 -3.67 -12.27
C LEU A 69 -15.22 -2.75 -11.63
N VAL A 70 -15.33 -2.80 -10.32
CA VAL A 70 -16.25 -1.99 -9.51
C VAL A 70 -15.47 -1.08 -8.58
N ASP A 71 -16.02 0.09 -8.27
CA ASP A 71 -15.38 1.08 -7.38
C ASP A 71 -15.11 0.52 -5.97
N LYS A 72 -15.92 -0.46 -5.52
CA LYS A 72 -15.81 -1.08 -4.20
C LYS A 72 -15.60 -2.57 -4.31
N MET A 73 -14.41 -3.01 -3.93
CA MET A 73 -14.04 -4.42 -3.82
C MET A 73 -14.10 -4.85 -2.35
N TYR A 74 -14.53 -6.10 -2.10
CA TYR A 74 -14.70 -6.61 -0.73
C TYR A 74 -13.92 -7.89 -0.50
N SER A 75 -13.20 -7.96 0.64
CA SER A 75 -12.37 -9.10 1.02
C SER A 75 -13.17 -10.39 1.20
N ARG A 76 -14.47 -10.31 1.47
CA ARG A 76 -15.35 -11.51 1.50
C ARG A 76 -15.47 -12.25 0.16
N HIS A 77 -15.14 -11.59 -0.96
CA HIS A 77 -15.21 -12.17 -2.30
C HIS A 77 -13.87 -12.71 -2.80
N VAL A 78 -12.78 -12.56 -2.04
CA VAL A 78 -11.49 -13.19 -2.37
C VAL A 78 -11.37 -14.55 -1.66
N THR A 79 -10.52 -15.43 -2.20
CA THR A 79 -10.22 -16.74 -1.61
C THR A 79 -9.59 -16.60 -0.22
N LEU A 80 -9.60 -17.67 0.57
CA LEU A 80 -9.15 -17.63 1.97
C LEU A 80 -7.67 -17.24 2.11
N ASP A 81 -6.81 -17.82 1.28
CA ASP A 81 -5.39 -17.51 1.16
C ASP A 81 -5.15 -16.04 0.79
N TYR A 82 -5.90 -15.49 -0.17
CA TYR A 82 -5.80 -14.08 -0.52
C TYR A 82 -6.36 -13.15 0.55
N ARG A 83 -7.31 -13.59 1.38
CA ARG A 83 -7.71 -12.82 2.57
C ARG A 83 -6.58 -12.73 3.59
N PHE A 84 -5.81 -13.80 3.79
CA PHE A 84 -4.63 -13.74 4.65
C PHE A 84 -3.60 -12.75 4.11
N LEU A 85 -3.32 -12.79 2.80
CA LEU A 85 -2.44 -11.83 2.16
C LEU A 85 -2.97 -10.39 2.30
N HIS A 86 -4.26 -10.17 2.06
CA HIS A 86 -4.91 -8.87 2.26
C HIS A 86 -4.68 -8.36 3.68
N ARG A 87 -4.82 -9.23 4.69
CA ARG A 87 -4.54 -8.87 6.09
C ARG A 87 -3.10 -8.47 6.33
N VAL A 88 -2.13 -9.17 5.75
CA VAL A 88 -0.71 -8.77 5.86
C VAL A 88 -0.50 -7.39 5.23
N VAL A 89 -1.03 -7.17 4.02
CA VAL A 89 -0.89 -5.90 3.30
C VAL A 89 -1.49 -4.74 4.12
N VAL A 90 -2.72 -4.84 4.59
CA VAL A 90 -3.42 -3.74 5.30
C VAL A 90 -2.95 -3.50 6.73
N THR A 91 -2.06 -4.34 7.27
CA THR A 91 -1.51 -4.18 8.62
C THR A 91 -0.04 -3.79 8.63
N HIS A 92 0.75 -4.24 7.64
CA HIS A 92 2.19 -4.04 7.61
C HIS A 92 2.68 -3.14 6.47
N VAL A 93 1.94 -3.05 5.36
CA VAL A 93 2.37 -2.30 4.17
C VAL A 93 1.54 -1.04 3.98
N LEU A 94 0.21 -1.18 4.00
CA LEU A 94 -0.77 -0.12 3.78
C LEU A 94 -1.67 -0.02 5.02
N PRO A 95 -1.12 0.34 6.20
CA PRO A 95 -1.89 0.35 7.44
C PRO A 95 -3.10 1.27 7.31
N LYS A 96 -4.28 0.75 7.65
CA LYS A 96 -5.53 1.54 7.70
C LYS A 96 -6.19 1.46 9.06
N SER A 97 -6.76 2.58 9.48
CA SER A 97 -7.63 2.65 10.65
C SER A 97 -9.07 2.30 10.24
N GLY A 98 -9.66 1.30 10.90
CA GLY A 98 -11.05 0.90 10.68
C GLY A 98 -11.22 -0.51 10.10
N GLY A 99 -12.29 -0.69 9.34
CA GLY A 99 -12.68 -1.99 8.80
C GLY A 99 -11.73 -2.51 7.72
N PHE A 100 -11.57 -3.82 7.67
CA PHE A 100 -10.74 -4.52 6.69
C PHE A 100 -11.59 -5.31 5.68
N ASP A 101 -12.85 -4.93 5.56
CA ASP A 101 -13.80 -5.59 4.65
C ASP A 101 -13.64 -5.08 3.23
N GLU A 102 -13.29 -3.81 3.06
CA GLU A 102 -13.03 -3.20 1.76
C GLU A 102 -11.58 -3.45 1.33
N VAL A 103 -11.38 -3.69 0.04
CA VAL A 103 -10.09 -3.79 -0.63
C VAL A 103 -9.90 -2.55 -1.49
N THR A 104 -8.91 -1.71 -1.19
CA THR A 104 -8.63 -0.51 -1.99
C THR A 104 -7.86 -0.85 -3.28
N HIS A 105 -7.82 0.07 -4.24
CA HIS A 105 -7.05 -0.09 -5.48
C HIS A 105 -5.55 -0.37 -5.20
N MET A 106 -4.95 0.33 -4.22
CA MET A 106 -3.55 0.10 -3.85
C MET A 106 -3.33 -1.22 -3.11
N GLU A 107 -4.30 -1.65 -2.29
CA GLU A 107 -4.26 -2.98 -1.66
C GLU A 107 -4.31 -4.08 -2.72
N ALA A 108 -5.25 -4.00 -3.66
CA ALA A 108 -5.35 -4.94 -4.78
C ALA A 108 -4.09 -4.94 -5.65
N TYR A 109 -3.58 -3.77 -6.02
CA TYR A 109 -2.32 -3.61 -6.77
C TYR A 109 -1.13 -4.27 -6.06
N THR A 110 -1.00 -4.05 -4.75
CA THR A 110 0.09 -4.62 -3.95
C THR A 110 -0.03 -6.13 -3.84
N MET A 111 -1.24 -6.65 -3.57
CA MET A 111 -1.51 -8.08 -3.53
C MET A 111 -1.20 -8.75 -4.87
N PHE A 112 -1.62 -8.13 -5.98
CA PHE A 112 -1.38 -8.65 -7.33
C PHE A 112 0.11 -8.76 -7.64
N HIS A 113 0.92 -7.77 -7.27
CA HIS A 113 2.38 -7.85 -7.43
C HIS A 113 3.00 -9.01 -6.64
N ILE A 114 2.55 -9.20 -5.40
CA ILE A 114 3.03 -10.30 -4.54
C ILE A 114 2.65 -11.67 -5.15
N ILE A 115 1.40 -11.83 -5.58
CA ILE A 115 0.88 -13.08 -6.15
C ILE A 115 1.58 -13.43 -7.48
N THR A 116 1.79 -12.43 -8.33
CA THR A 116 2.42 -12.62 -9.65
C THR A 116 3.95 -12.62 -9.61
N GLY A 117 4.55 -12.39 -8.44
CA GLY A 117 6.01 -12.28 -8.28
C GLY A 117 6.62 -11.06 -8.95
N ARG A 118 5.82 -10.05 -9.31
CA ARG A 118 6.29 -8.79 -9.88
C ARG A 118 6.90 -7.93 -8.76
N ARG A 119 8.09 -7.36 -8.99
CA ARG A 119 8.78 -6.56 -7.96
C ARG A 119 8.03 -5.25 -7.70
N ILE A 120 7.85 -4.94 -6.41
CA ILE A 120 7.19 -3.72 -5.92
C ILE A 120 7.97 -3.13 -4.74
N ASN A 121 8.09 -1.80 -4.70
CA ASN A 121 8.88 -1.13 -3.67
C ASN A 121 8.08 -1.00 -2.36
N ILE A 122 8.09 -2.06 -1.54
CA ILE A 122 7.40 -2.09 -0.24
C ILE A 122 7.81 -0.95 0.71
N PRO A 123 9.11 -0.60 0.88
CA PRO A 123 9.50 0.55 1.70
C PRO A 123 8.82 1.86 1.29
N LEU A 124 8.71 2.11 -0.03
CA LEU A 124 8.04 3.29 -0.56
C LEU A 124 6.54 3.28 -0.22
N LEU A 125 5.87 2.14 -0.38
CA LEU A 125 4.46 2.01 -0.03
C LEU A 125 4.21 2.30 1.45
N ILE A 126 5.02 1.73 2.35
CA ILE A 126 4.93 1.98 3.79
C ILE A 126 5.04 3.49 4.07
N LEU A 127 6.05 4.16 3.50
CA LEU A 127 6.26 5.59 3.73
C LEU A 127 5.16 6.48 3.16
N ASN A 128 4.62 6.15 2.00
CA ASN A 128 3.55 6.92 1.39
C ASN A 128 2.19 6.74 2.12
N HIS A 129 2.08 5.70 2.94
CA HIS A 129 0.90 5.43 3.75
C HIS A 129 0.97 5.93 5.20
N MET A 130 2.14 6.35 5.66
CA MET A 130 2.34 6.91 7.01
C MET A 130 1.79 8.32 7.17
#